data_AF-A0A1S8JK97-F1
#
_entry.id   AF-A0A1S8JK97-F1
#
_cell.length_a   1.000
_cell.length_b   1.000
_cell.length_c   1.000
_cell.angle_alpha   90.00
_cell.angle_beta   90.00
_cell.angle_gamma   90.00
#
_symmetry.space_group_name_H-M   'P 1'
#
loop_
_entity.id
_entity.type
_entity.pdbx_description
1 polymer ?
#
loop_
_entity_poly.entity_id
_entity_poly.type
_entity_poly.pdbx_seq_one_letter_code
_entity_poly.pdbx_strand_id
1 'polypeptide(L)'
;IPANAPILYMYGAFGKRLSRTDSVNELFKNRRATVSLGYIGLYEVASAFFGGEWETNPEAKAFTLDIVKELKANADAWGDEYGYHF
;
A
#
# COMPACT_ATOMS: atom_id res chain seq x y z
N ILE A 1 3.21 -4.62 21.98
CA ILE A 1 3.13 -5.93 22.68
C ILE A 1 1.72 -6.48 22.61
N PRO A 2 1.51 -7.82 22.56
CA PRO A 2 0.20 -8.46 22.42
C PRO A 2 -0.83 -8.06 23.48
N ALA A 3 -0.37 -7.65 24.67
CA ALA A 3 -1.23 -7.17 25.76
C ALA A 3 -2.04 -5.91 25.41
N ASN A 4 -1.65 -5.14 24.39
CA ASN A 4 -2.34 -3.89 24.02
C ASN A 4 -3.71 -4.13 23.34
N ALA A 5 -3.88 -5.28 22.69
CA ALA A 5 -5.15 -5.68 22.08
C ALA A 5 -5.31 -7.21 22.11
N PRO A 6 -5.66 -7.79 23.28
CA PRO A 6 -5.65 -9.24 23.46
C PRO A 6 -6.57 -10.01 22.50
N ILE A 7 -7.73 -9.46 22.14
CA ILE A 7 -8.65 -10.08 21.18
C ILE A 7 -7.98 -10.25 19.81
N LEU A 8 -7.26 -9.22 19.35
CA LEU A 8 -6.56 -9.22 18.06
C LEU A 8 -5.37 -10.17 18.07
N TYR A 9 -4.52 -10.07 19.10
CA TYR A 9 -3.19 -10.69 19.09
C TYR A 9 -3.10 -12.04 19.82
N MET A 10 -3.93 -12.28 20.83
CA MET A 10 -3.81 -13.45 21.71
C MET A 10 -4.98 -14.44 21.56
N TYR A 11 -6.19 -13.94 21.29
CA TYR A 11 -7.40 -14.78 21.21
C TYR A 11 -7.83 -15.12 19.78
N GLY A 12 -7.02 -14.76 18.78
CA GLY A 12 -7.08 -15.35 17.45
C GLY A 12 -7.90 -14.59 16.41
N ALA A 13 -8.34 -13.36 16.67
CA ALA A 13 -9.01 -12.57 15.63
C ALA A 13 -8.09 -12.29 14.42
N PHE A 14 -6.77 -12.24 14.61
CA PHE A 14 -5.78 -12.20 13.52
C PHE A 14 -5.25 -13.59 13.13
N GLY A 15 -5.95 -14.68 13.44
CA GLY A 15 -5.67 -16.04 12.94
C GLY A 15 -4.47 -16.78 13.56
N LYS A 16 -3.56 -16.08 14.25
CA LYS A 16 -2.54 -16.68 15.12
C LYS A 16 -2.71 -16.17 16.56
N ARG A 17 -2.23 -16.96 17.52
CA ARG A 17 -2.23 -16.61 18.94
C ARG A 17 -0.80 -16.35 19.39
N LEU A 18 -0.56 -15.14 19.88
CA LEU A 18 0.72 -14.73 20.45
C LEU A 18 0.67 -14.83 21.98
N SER A 19 1.81 -15.19 22.57
CA SER A 19 2.06 -15.04 24.01
C SER A 19 2.18 -13.56 24.36
N ARG A 20 2.02 -13.20 25.64
CA ARG A 20 2.01 -11.80 26.09
C ARG A 20 3.30 -11.02 25.74
N THR A 21 4.42 -11.72 25.61
CA THR A 21 5.76 -11.17 25.34
C THR A 21 6.20 -11.27 23.89
N ASP A 22 5.43 -11.97 23.03
CA ASP A 22 5.82 -12.16 21.62
C ASP A 22 5.75 -10.84 20.84
N SER A 23 6.44 -10.80 19.70
CA SER A 23 6.34 -9.65 18.79
C SER A 23 5.01 -9.67 18.03
N VAL A 24 4.25 -8.57 18.07
CA VAL A 24 3.05 -8.40 17.24
C VAL A 24 3.37 -8.41 15.74
N ASN A 25 4.63 -8.14 15.36
CA ASN A 25 5.06 -8.10 13.96
C ASN A 25 4.93 -9.47 13.27
N GLU A 26 4.93 -10.57 14.04
CA GLU A 26 4.70 -11.93 13.53
C GLU A 26 3.34 -12.11 12.83
N LEU A 27 2.40 -11.21 13.10
CA LEU A 27 1.07 -11.18 12.48
C LEU A 27 1.03 -10.40 11.17
N PHE A 28 2.06 -9.64 10.82
CA PHE A 28 2.02 -8.67 9.72
C PHE A 28 3.05 -8.93 8.63
N LYS A 29 4.26 -9.39 8.99
CA LYS A 29 5.36 -9.69 8.07
C LYS A 29 5.05 -10.81 7.08
N ASN A 30 5.95 -11.03 6.11
CA ASN A 30 5.83 -12.00 5.03
C ASN A 30 4.61 -11.73 4.13
N ARG A 31 4.40 -10.45 3.79
CA ARG A 31 3.29 -9.99 2.93
C ARG A 31 1.88 -10.35 3.45
N ARG A 32 1.72 -10.55 4.76
CA ARG A 32 0.43 -10.88 5.38
C ARG A 32 -0.45 -9.65 5.60
N ALA A 33 0.15 -8.52 5.98
CA ALA A 33 -0.54 -7.25 6.13
C ALA A 33 -0.27 -6.33 4.94
N THR A 34 -1.30 -5.56 4.59
CA THR A 34 -1.20 -4.53 3.55
C THR A 34 -0.86 -3.17 4.14
N VAL A 35 0.05 -2.42 3.49
CA VAL A 35 0.38 -1.03 3.81
C VAL A 35 0.05 -0.15 2.60
N SER A 36 -1.11 0.51 2.60
CA SER A 36 -1.60 1.16 1.38
C SER A 36 -0.86 2.45 1.01
N LEU A 37 -0.33 2.51 -0.21
CA LEU A 37 0.08 3.75 -0.88
C LEU A 37 -1.12 4.39 -1.60
N GLY A 38 -1.72 5.40 -0.99
CA GLY A 38 -2.83 6.16 -1.59
C GLY A 38 -2.37 7.28 -2.52
N TYR A 39 -3.16 7.57 -3.55
CA TYR A 39 -2.98 8.72 -4.44
C TYR A 39 -4.34 9.35 -4.80
N ILE A 40 -4.31 10.63 -5.17
CA ILE A 40 -5.46 11.38 -5.71
C ILE A 40 -4.93 12.47 -6.65
N GLY A 41 -5.79 12.99 -7.53
CA GLY A 41 -5.47 14.16 -8.34
C GLY A 41 -4.76 13.86 -9.66
N LEU A 42 -4.89 12.65 -10.21
CA LEU A 42 -4.30 12.31 -11.52
C LEU A 42 -4.83 13.20 -12.65
N TYR A 43 -6.07 13.65 -12.55
CA TYR A 43 -6.68 14.53 -13.55
C TYR A 43 -6.04 15.91 -13.58
N GLU A 44 -5.83 16.49 -12.40
CA GLU A 44 -5.20 17.78 -12.20
C GLU A 44 -3.73 17.73 -12.61
N VAL A 45 -3.03 16.63 -12.30
CA VAL A 45 -1.66 16.40 -12.75
C VAL A 45 -1.59 16.41 -14.27
N ALA A 46 -2.39 15.60 -14.97
CA ALA A 46 -2.41 15.63 -16.44
C ALA A 46 -2.84 16.99 -17.00
N SER A 47 -3.82 17.65 -16.37
CA SER A 47 -4.26 18.98 -16.79
C SER A 47 -3.16 20.04 -16.69
N ALA A 48 -2.27 19.94 -15.71
CA ALA A 48 -1.16 20.86 -15.53
C ALA A 48 -0.11 20.76 -16.67
N PHE A 49 0.02 19.60 -17.32
CA PHE A 49 0.98 19.38 -18.41
C PHE A 49 0.36 19.45 -19.80
N PHE A 50 -0.90 19.01 -19.95
CA PHE A 50 -1.57 18.83 -21.25
C PHE A 50 -2.78 19.73 -21.45
N GLY A 51 -3.16 20.53 -20.44
CA GLY A 51 -4.40 21.32 -20.44
C GLY A 51 -5.63 20.53 -20.01
N GLY A 52 -6.75 21.24 -19.81
CA GLY A 52 -8.03 20.60 -19.49
C GLY A 52 -8.57 19.74 -20.65
N GLU A 53 -9.56 18.90 -20.35
CA GLU A 53 -10.21 18.01 -21.33
C GLU A 53 -9.22 17.03 -22.03
N TRP A 54 -8.13 16.69 -21.33
CA TRP A 54 -7.06 15.84 -21.85
C TRP A 54 -7.48 14.37 -22.05
N GLU A 55 -8.66 13.94 -21.62
CA GLU A 55 -9.08 12.53 -21.56
C GLU A 55 -9.03 11.81 -22.92
N THR A 56 -9.12 12.56 -24.01
CA THR A 56 -9.03 12.05 -25.39
C THR A 56 -7.62 12.10 -25.96
N ASN A 57 -6.69 12.79 -25.30
CA ASN A 57 -5.29 12.85 -25.68
C ASN A 57 -4.57 11.54 -25.25
N PRO A 58 -4.12 10.71 -26.21
CA PRO A 58 -3.48 9.44 -25.89
C PRO A 58 -2.14 9.60 -25.14
N GLU A 59 -1.42 10.70 -25.37
CA GLU A 59 -0.16 10.99 -24.68
C GLU A 59 -0.41 11.34 -23.20
N ALA A 60 -1.39 12.21 -22.93
CA ALA A 60 -1.79 12.54 -21.56
C ALA A 60 -2.30 11.30 -20.82
N LYS A 61 -3.06 10.43 -21.50
CA LYS A 61 -3.49 9.15 -20.92
C LYS A 61 -2.30 8.26 -20.58
N ALA A 62 -1.34 8.10 -21.49
CA ALA A 62 -0.13 7.32 -21.25
C ALA A 62 0.66 7.86 -20.04
N PHE A 63 0.83 9.19 -19.96
CA PHE A 63 1.49 9.85 -18.84
C PHE A 63 0.84 9.52 -17.49
N THR A 64 -0.50 9.58 -17.38
CA THR A 64 -1.18 9.21 -16.12
C THR A 64 -1.00 7.74 -15.74
N LEU A 65 -0.94 6.84 -16.73
CA LEU A 65 -0.70 5.42 -16.47
C LEU A 65 0.74 5.19 -15.99
N ASP A 66 1.70 5.91 -16.55
CA ASP A 66 3.11 5.77 -16.15
C ASP A 66 3.33 6.23 -14.71
N ILE A 67 2.63 7.28 -14.25
CA ILE A 67 2.62 7.66 -12.82
C ILE A 67 2.14 6.50 -11.95
N VAL A 68 0.99 5.88 -12.27
CA VAL A 68 0.44 4.78 -11.45
C VAL A 68 1.36 3.55 -11.47
N LYS A 69 1.97 3.25 -12.62
CA LYS A 69 2.97 2.16 -12.73
C LYS A 69 4.19 2.43 -11.87
N GLU A 70 4.69 3.66 -11.86
CA GLU A 70 5.83 4.05 -11.03
C GLU A 70 5.50 3.92 -9.53
N LEU A 71 4.32 4.40 -9.11
CA LEU A 71 3.84 4.21 -7.72
C LEU A 71 3.76 2.73 -7.36
N LYS A 72 3.25 1.88 -8.26
CA LYS A 72 3.19 0.43 -8.05
C LYS A 72 4.58 -0.21 -7.95
N ALA A 73 5.52 0.19 -8.81
CA ALA A 73 6.88 -0.32 -8.79
C ALA A 73 7.58 -0.01 -7.47
N ASN A 74 7.38 1.20 -6.94
CA ASN A 74 7.89 1.59 -5.63
C ASN A 74 7.24 0.80 -4.48
N ALA A 75 5.91 0.60 -4.52
CA ALA A 75 5.22 -0.25 -3.56
C ALA A 75 5.75 -1.70 -3.58
N ASP A 76 5.99 -2.26 -4.76
CA ASP A 76 6.57 -3.61 -4.89
C ASP A 76 7.98 -3.68 -4.29
N ALA A 77 8.82 -2.69 -4.60
CA ALA A 77 10.18 -2.60 -4.07
C ALA A 77 10.19 -2.51 -2.54
N TRP A 78 9.32 -1.68 -1.94
CA TRP A 78 9.17 -1.63 -0.48
C TRP A 78 8.63 -2.94 0.09
N GLY A 79 7.78 -3.64 -0.64
CA GLY A 79 7.31 -4.96 -0.24
C GLY A 79 8.44 -5.99 -0.17
N ASP A 80 9.41 -5.92 -1.09
CA ASP A 80 10.60 -6.78 -1.06
C ASP A 80 11.61 -6.35 0.02
N GLU A 81 11.78 -5.05 0.23
CA GLU A 81 12.72 -4.50 1.22
C GLU A 81 12.28 -4.76 2.67
N TYR A 82 11.00 -4.49 2.98
CA TYR A 82 10.49 -4.54 4.37
C TYR A 82 9.69 -5.80 4.69
N GLY A 83 9.33 -6.61 3.68
CA GLY A 83 8.58 -7.86 3.87
C GLY A 83 7.09 -7.66 4.21
N TYR A 84 6.53 -6.48 3.96
CA TYR A 84 5.08 -6.22 4.00
C TYR A 84 4.50 -6.21 2.58
N HIS A 85 3.18 -6.19 2.44
CA HIS A 85 2.54 -6.01 1.14
C HIS A 85 2.13 -4.53 1.00
N PHE A 86 2.98 -3.70 0.40
CA PHE A 86 2.60 -2.30 0.14
C PHE A 86 1.62 -2.22 -1.03
#